data_AF-A0A497H9G0-F1
#
_entry.id   AF-A0A497H9G0-F1
#
_cell.length_a   1.000
_cell.length_b   1.000
_cell.length_c   1.000
_cell.angle_alpha   90.00
_cell.angle_beta   90.00
_cell.angle_gamma   90.00
#
_symmetry.space_group_name_H-M   'P 1'
#
loop_
_entity.id
_entity.type
_entity.pdbx_description
1 polymer ?
#
loop_
_entity_poly.entity_id
_entity_poly.type
_entity_poly.pdbx_seq_one_letter_code
_entity_poly.pdbx_strand_id
1 'polypeptide(L)'
;MRRETAWRVFAGEYLDSTLEIKGDGAKTPSYVVTPLGAKVNRLFIVGVLTDVENIVEGGDFIRAHLSDPTGVFTIYSGQFQKEVTEKLSTIEVPSFVALVGKIRTYTPEDSGTLYVSIRPETVYEVSAKIRDNWILETAWRTKERIEAFLEATKMNEPNARELEKLGYSRALSQGVIAAINHYPMISVDRYIDMIQDALAYIKPMEEEEGFIETEVEKPKDEGAKDSNEVEEKILEVIRGEEGEDGVSWETIIERCKTKGIKPEVVEEALNSLMDKGLIYEPVLGIIRTT
;
A
#
# COMPACT_ATOMS: atom_id res chain seq x y z
N MET A 1 28.74 1.02 -10.41
CA MET A 1 27.47 1.28 -11.13
C MET A 1 26.63 2.17 -10.25
N ARG A 2 26.19 3.35 -10.74
CA ARG A 2 25.32 4.27 -9.96
C ARG A 2 23.98 3.56 -9.76
N ARG A 3 23.46 3.51 -8.52
CA ARG A 3 22.13 2.93 -8.27
C ARG A 3 21.08 3.77 -9.01
N GLU A 4 20.23 3.12 -9.79
CA GLU A 4 19.12 3.78 -10.45
C GLU A 4 18.01 4.09 -9.46
N THR A 5 17.27 5.16 -9.73
CA THR A 5 16.20 5.64 -8.84
C THR A 5 15.03 4.67 -8.91
N ALA A 6 14.49 4.30 -7.75
CA ALA A 6 13.33 3.44 -7.68
C ALA A 6 12.09 4.19 -8.20
N TRP A 7 11.36 3.58 -9.13
CA TRP A 7 10.15 4.15 -9.69
C TRP A 7 8.98 4.01 -8.70
N ARG A 8 8.10 5.00 -8.69
CA ARG A 8 6.77 4.92 -8.10
C ARG A 8 5.77 4.65 -9.21
N VAL A 9 5.17 3.47 -9.18
CA VAL A 9 4.19 2.99 -10.15
C VAL A 9 3.12 2.26 -9.35
N PHE A 10 1.86 2.50 -9.69
CA PHE A 10 0.71 1.78 -9.13
C PHE A 10 0.68 0.33 -9.62
N ALA A 11 0.12 -0.58 -8.83
CA ALA A 11 0.00 -1.99 -9.16
C ALA A 11 -0.75 -2.19 -10.48
N GLY A 12 -1.85 -1.46 -10.70
CA GLY A 12 -2.62 -1.52 -11.92
C GLY A 12 -1.77 -1.31 -13.17
N GLU A 13 -1.00 -0.21 -13.23
CA GLU A 13 -0.08 0.05 -14.35
C GLU A 13 1.06 -0.98 -14.45
N TYR A 14 1.63 -1.40 -13.32
CA TYR A 14 2.75 -2.34 -13.35
C TYR A 14 2.34 -3.72 -13.87
N LEU A 15 1.19 -4.24 -13.42
CA LEU A 15 0.67 -5.56 -13.81
C LEU A 15 0.31 -5.65 -15.29
N ASP A 16 0.01 -4.53 -15.94
CA ASP A 16 -0.26 -4.46 -17.37
C ASP A 16 0.99 -4.62 -18.24
N SER A 17 2.18 -4.65 -17.63
CA SER A 17 3.43 -4.64 -18.37
C SER A 17 3.70 -5.99 -19.04
N THR A 18 3.95 -5.95 -20.35
CA THR A 18 4.31 -7.12 -21.16
C THR A 18 5.63 -6.95 -21.93
N LEU A 19 6.30 -5.81 -21.77
CA LEU A 19 7.60 -5.52 -22.38
C LEU A 19 8.75 -5.69 -21.37
N GLU A 20 9.60 -6.68 -21.61
CA GLU A 20 10.90 -6.81 -20.97
C GLU A 20 12.03 -6.37 -21.92
N ILE A 21 12.87 -5.43 -21.47
CA ILE A 21 14.13 -5.09 -22.13
C ILE A 21 15.24 -5.83 -21.38
N LYS A 22 15.73 -6.92 -21.95
CA LYS A 22 16.85 -7.68 -21.39
C LYS A 22 18.16 -6.94 -21.61
N GLY A 23 19.02 -6.96 -20.60
CA GLY A 23 20.38 -6.48 -20.75
C GLY A 23 21.24 -7.51 -21.51
N ASP A 24 22.04 -7.07 -22.48
CA ASP A 24 22.87 -7.94 -23.33
C ASP A 24 24.12 -8.53 -22.63
N GLY A 25 24.04 -8.83 -21.33
CA GLY A 25 25.14 -9.45 -20.60
C GLY A 25 24.83 -9.76 -19.14
N ALA A 26 25.63 -10.62 -18.53
CA ALA A 26 25.44 -11.11 -17.14
C ALA A 26 25.41 -9.99 -16.07
N LYS A 27 25.84 -8.77 -16.40
CA LYS A 27 25.86 -7.60 -15.50
C LYS A 27 24.99 -6.44 -15.99
N THR A 28 24.28 -6.61 -17.11
CA THR A 28 23.44 -5.56 -17.68
C THR A 28 22.05 -5.65 -17.05
N PRO A 29 21.51 -4.56 -16.50
CA PRO A 29 20.20 -4.59 -15.87
C PRO A 29 19.10 -4.90 -16.90
N SER A 30 18.15 -5.76 -16.53
CA SER A 30 16.88 -5.89 -17.22
C SER A 30 15.90 -4.81 -16.75
N TYR A 31 14.99 -4.44 -17.64
CA TYR A 31 13.93 -3.48 -17.35
C TYR A 31 12.59 -4.06 -17.76
N VAL A 32 11.55 -3.68 -17.03
CA VAL A 32 10.17 -3.77 -17.49
C VAL A 32 9.76 -2.38 -17.95
N VAL A 33 9.07 -2.29 -19.09
CA VAL A 33 8.48 -1.02 -19.54
C VAL A 33 6.97 -1.10 -19.40
N THR A 34 6.38 -0.22 -18.57
CA THR A 34 4.93 -0.16 -18.39
C THR A 34 4.24 0.43 -19.62
N PRO A 35 2.91 0.25 -19.77
CA PRO A 35 2.17 0.85 -20.88
C PRO A 35 2.31 2.38 -20.97
N LEU A 36 2.39 3.09 -19.85
CA LEU A 36 2.60 4.54 -19.84
C LEU A 36 4.09 4.95 -19.97
N GLY A 37 5.01 3.99 -20.13
CA GLY A 37 6.41 4.26 -20.41
C GLY A 37 7.33 4.40 -19.20
N ALA A 38 6.94 3.91 -18.02
CA ALA A 38 7.89 3.76 -16.92
C ALA A 38 8.91 2.67 -17.28
N LYS A 39 10.21 3.03 -17.36
CA LYS A 39 11.30 2.08 -17.62
C LYS A 39 11.89 1.58 -16.31
N VAL A 40 11.28 0.55 -15.76
CA VAL A 40 11.47 0.10 -14.37
C VAL A 40 12.56 -0.96 -14.26
N ASN A 41 13.62 -0.68 -13.50
CA ASN A 41 14.52 -1.71 -12.97
C ASN A 41 14.25 -2.02 -11.49
N ARG A 42 13.77 -1.01 -10.76
CA ARG A 42 13.52 -1.02 -9.33
C ARG A 42 12.28 -0.21 -9.01
N LEU A 43 11.50 -0.68 -8.06
CA LEU A 43 10.28 -0.05 -7.56
C LEU A 43 10.46 0.39 -6.12
N PHE A 44 9.79 1.48 -5.77
CA PHE A 44 9.48 1.86 -4.40
C PHE A 44 7.96 1.91 -4.28
N ILE A 45 7.40 0.97 -3.53
CA ILE A 45 5.96 0.75 -3.39
C ILE A 45 5.58 0.84 -1.91
N VAL A 46 4.37 1.31 -1.63
CA VAL A 46 3.80 1.34 -0.29
C VAL A 46 2.36 0.86 -0.40
N GLY A 47 1.98 -0.05 0.49
CA GLY A 47 0.65 -0.66 0.45
C GLY A 47 0.36 -1.48 1.70
N VAL A 48 -0.74 -2.22 1.67
CA VAL A 48 -1.12 -3.18 2.72
C VAL A 48 -0.51 -4.53 2.39
N LEU A 49 0.36 -5.05 3.26
CA LEU A 49 0.82 -6.43 3.20
C LEU A 49 -0.35 -7.31 3.65
N THR A 50 -0.95 -8.07 2.73
CA THR A 50 -2.18 -8.83 3.01
C THR A 50 -1.90 -10.26 3.42
N ASP A 51 -0.82 -10.84 2.91
CA ASP A 51 -0.44 -12.22 3.16
C ASP A 51 1.05 -12.43 2.93
N VAL A 52 1.61 -13.37 3.68
CA VAL A 52 2.98 -13.87 3.58
C VAL A 52 2.95 -15.37 3.76
N GLU A 53 3.22 -16.11 2.70
CA GLU A 53 3.12 -17.56 2.65
C GLU A 53 4.47 -18.21 2.34
N ASN A 54 4.82 -19.26 3.06
CA ASN A 54 5.92 -20.14 2.68
C ASN A 54 5.47 -21.06 1.54
N ILE A 55 6.13 -20.98 0.39
CA ILE A 55 5.75 -21.76 -0.80
C ILE A 55 6.63 -22.99 -1.04
N VAL A 56 7.64 -23.21 -0.19
CA VAL A 56 8.51 -24.40 -0.21
C VAL A 56 8.59 -24.98 1.20
N GLU A 57 8.47 -26.32 1.31
CA GLU A 57 8.72 -27.04 2.56
C GLU A 57 10.16 -26.78 3.03
N GLY A 58 10.31 -26.06 4.14
CA GLY A 58 11.60 -25.57 4.66
C GLY A 58 11.63 -24.08 5.02
N GLY A 59 10.60 -23.29 4.65
CA GLY A 59 10.44 -21.89 5.10
C GLY A 59 11.39 -20.87 4.47
N ASP A 60 12.16 -21.31 3.48
CA ASP A 60 13.27 -20.56 2.89
C ASP A 60 12.88 -19.74 1.66
N PHE A 61 11.62 -19.84 1.22
CA PHE A 61 11.08 -19.13 0.07
C PHE A 61 9.63 -18.73 0.35
N ILE A 62 9.38 -17.42 0.32
CA ILE A 62 8.07 -16.83 0.60
C ILE A 62 7.49 -16.18 -0.65
N ARG A 63 6.16 -16.20 -0.72
CA ARG A 63 5.34 -15.34 -1.56
C ARG A 63 4.59 -14.39 -0.64
N ALA A 64 4.60 -13.10 -0.97
CA ALA A 64 3.83 -12.10 -0.27
C ALA A 64 3.05 -11.24 -1.26
N HIS A 65 1.93 -10.68 -0.80
CA HIS A 65 1.14 -9.75 -1.58
C HIS A 65 1.06 -8.39 -0.91
N LEU A 66 1.37 -7.34 -1.69
CA LEU A 66 1.24 -5.96 -1.27
C LEU A 66 0.15 -5.29 -2.10
N SER A 67 -0.95 -4.92 -1.45
CA SER A 67 -2.09 -4.26 -2.07
C SER A 67 -1.96 -2.74 -2.02
N ASP A 68 -2.13 -2.08 -3.17
CA ASP A 68 -2.39 -0.65 -3.26
C ASP A 68 -3.84 -0.43 -3.78
N PRO A 69 -4.35 0.81 -3.84
CA PRO A 69 -5.73 1.06 -4.28
C PRO A 69 -6.06 0.58 -5.71
N THR A 70 -5.05 0.25 -6.51
CA THR A 70 -5.18 -0.08 -7.94
C THR A 70 -4.94 -1.55 -8.25
N GLY A 71 -4.49 -2.35 -7.27
CA GLY A 71 -4.21 -3.76 -7.46
C GLY A 71 -3.22 -4.32 -6.45
N VAL A 72 -2.65 -5.47 -6.78
CA VAL A 72 -1.80 -6.25 -5.87
C VAL A 72 -0.47 -6.58 -6.50
N PHE A 73 0.63 -6.18 -5.87
CA PHE A 73 1.97 -6.61 -6.23
C PHE A 73 2.27 -8.00 -5.66
N THR A 74 2.75 -8.92 -6.49
CA THR A 74 3.31 -10.21 -6.04
C THR A 74 4.81 -10.08 -5.78
N ILE A 75 5.21 -10.46 -4.57
CA ILE A 75 6.59 -10.40 -4.07
C ILE A 75 7.08 -11.82 -3.84
N TYR A 76 8.29 -12.12 -4.33
CA TYR A 76 8.98 -13.38 -4.05
C TYR A 76 10.32 -13.10 -3.38
N SER A 77 10.53 -13.67 -2.20
CA SER A 77 11.78 -13.58 -1.45
C SER A 77 12.25 -14.98 -1.07
N GLY A 78 13.57 -15.18 -1.01
CA GLY A 78 14.14 -16.48 -0.63
C GLY A 78 15.50 -16.38 0.05
N GLN A 79 16.23 -17.49 0.08
CA GLN A 79 17.51 -17.64 0.82
C GLN A 79 18.57 -16.57 0.53
N PHE A 80 18.64 -16.06 -0.71
CA PHE A 80 19.59 -15.00 -1.07
C PHE A 80 19.20 -13.60 -0.56
N GLN A 81 18.05 -13.49 0.08
CA GLN A 81 17.44 -12.28 0.63
C GLN A 81 17.08 -12.47 2.12
N LYS A 82 17.85 -13.30 2.84
CA LYS A 82 17.51 -13.79 4.20
C LYS A 82 16.96 -12.71 5.15
N GLU A 83 17.65 -11.57 5.27
CA GLU A 83 17.21 -10.49 6.17
C GLU A 83 15.81 -9.94 5.83
N VAL A 84 15.53 -9.70 4.54
CA VAL A 84 14.22 -9.16 4.13
C VAL A 84 13.14 -10.24 4.12
N THR A 85 13.51 -11.50 3.85
CA THR A 85 12.61 -12.66 4.00
C THR A 85 12.17 -12.82 5.45
N GLU A 86 13.12 -12.81 6.39
CA GLU A 86 12.83 -12.90 7.83
C GLU A 86 11.93 -11.75 8.28
N LYS A 87 12.25 -10.51 7.90
CA LYS A 87 11.41 -9.34 8.19
C LYS A 87 9.98 -9.52 7.68
N LEU A 88 9.81 -9.87 6.41
CA LEU A 88 8.48 -10.09 5.83
C LEU A 88 7.70 -11.17 6.59
N SER A 89 8.35 -12.28 6.95
CA SER A 89 7.71 -13.37 7.68
C SER A 89 7.34 -13.05 9.14
N THR A 90 7.93 -12.00 9.72
CA THR A 90 7.64 -11.57 11.11
C THR A 90 6.62 -10.45 11.21
N ILE A 91 6.31 -9.76 10.11
CA ILE A 91 5.31 -8.69 10.11
C ILE A 91 3.93 -9.32 10.27
N GLU A 92 3.16 -8.81 11.23
CA GLU A 92 1.76 -9.20 11.40
C GLU A 92 0.93 -8.63 10.25
N VAL A 93 0.18 -9.49 9.55
CA VAL A 93 -0.70 -9.07 8.46
C VAL A 93 -2.15 -8.92 8.98
N PRO A 94 -2.90 -7.90 8.52
CA PRO A 94 -2.51 -6.86 7.57
C PRO A 94 -1.69 -5.72 8.21
N SER A 95 -0.63 -5.27 7.54
CA SER A 95 0.17 -4.10 7.98
C SER A 95 0.56 -3.22 6.79
N PHE A 96 0.68 -1.91 7.00
CA PHE A 96 1.19 -1.01 5.97
C PHE A 96 2.71 -1.16 5.88
N VAL A 97 3.22 -1.45 4.69
CA VAL A 97 4.66 -1.59 4.48
C VAL A 97 5.13 -0.79 3.29
N ALA A 98 6.33 -0.22 3.41
CA ALA A 98 7.10 0.36 2.33
C ALA A 98 8.17 -0.63 1.87
N LEU A 99 8.23 -0.90 0.57
CA LEU A 99 9.12 -1.89 -0.01
C LEU A 99 9.91 -1.30 -1.18
N VAL A 100 11.22 -1.54 -1.17
CA VAL A 100 12.09 -1.33 -2.32
C VAL A 100 12.42 -2.70 -2.90
N GLY A 101 12.23 -2.88 -4.21
CA GLY A 101 12.47 -4.18 -4.84
C GLY A 101 12.88 -4.06 -6.30
N LYS A 102 13.59 -5.07 -6.78
CA LYS A 102 13.94 -5.22 -8.20
C LYS A 102 12.83 -5.96 -8.94
N ILE A 103 12.60 -5.55 -10.18
CA ILE A 103 11.65 -6.25 -11.04
C ILE A 103 12.14 -7.65 -11.36
N ARG A 104 11.18 -8.57 -11.53
CA ARG A 104 11.37 -9.92 -12.01
C ARG A 104 10.28 -10.23 -13.02
N THR A 105 10.65 -10.90 -14.10
CA THR A 105 9.71 -11.39 -15.10
C THR A 105 9.77 -12.90 -15.16
N TYR A 106 8.63 -13.51 -15.49
CA TYR A 106 8.52 -14.93 -15.76
C TYR A 106 7.57 -15.14 -16.92
N THR A 107 7.96 -15.96 -17.88
CA THR A 107 7.12 -16.34 -19.02
C THR A 107 7.00 -17.86 -19.02
N PRO A 108 5.84 -18.43 -18.64
CA PRO A 108 5.60 -19.86 -18.77
C PRO A 108 5.66 -20.28 -20.24
N GLU A 109 6.36 -21.38 -20.53
CA GLU A 109 6.53 -21.91 -21.89
C GLU A 109 5.20 -22.13 -22.62
N ASP A 110 4.18 -22.57 -21.88
CA ASP A 110 2.87 -22.94 -22.45
C ASP A 110 2.00 -21.74 -22.82
N SER A 111 2.12 -20.63 -22.08
CA SER A 111 1.25 -19.45 -22.28
C SER A 111 1.88 -18.38 -23.16
N GLY A 112 3.22 -18.27 -23.13
CA GLY A 112 3.93 -17.13 -23.73
C GLY A 112 3.66 -15.77 -23.08
N THR A 113 2.78 -15.70 -22.06
CA THR A 113 2.43 -14.47 -21.34
C THR A 113 3.53 -14.08 -20.37
N LEU A 114 3.98 -12.83 -20.42
CA LEU A 114 4.92 -12.26 -19.45
C LEU A 114 4.16 -11.92 -18.16
N TYR A 115 4.62 -12.45 -17.03
CA TYR A 115 4.18 -12.06 -15.70
C TYR A 115 5.27 -11.28 -15.00
N VAL A 116 4.88 -10.25 -14.25
CA VAL A 116 5.79 -9.43 -13.46
C VAL A 116 5.66 -9.74 -11.97
N SER A 117 6.78 -9.69 -11.26
CA SER A 117 6.85 -9.84 -9.80
C SER A 117 7.99 -8.98 -9.26
N ILE A 118 8.11 -8.93 -7.94
CA ILE A 118 9.10 -8.10 -7.26
C ILE A 118 9.99 -8.98 -6.38
N ARG A 119 11.30 -8.85 -6.55
CA ARG A 119 12.28 -9.35 -5.58
C ARG A 119 12.58 -8.23 -4.59
N PRO A 120 12.26 -8.39 -3.30
CA PRO A 120 12.48 -7.34 -2.33
C PRO A 120 13.98 -7.15 -2.05
N GLU A 121 14.37 -5.90 -1.84
CA GLU A 121 15.68 -5.52 -1.32
C GLU A 121 15.57 -5.04 0.13
N THR A 122 14.50 -4.34 0.47
CA THR A 122 14.24 -3.84 1.82
C THR A 122 12.74 -3.65 2.03
N VAL A 123 12.28 -3.89 3.25
CA VAL A 123 10.90 -3.64 3.70
C VAL A 123 10.93 -2.93 5.05
N TYR A 124 9.95 -2.05 5.29
CA TYR A 124 9.69 -1.40 6.57
C TYR A 124 8.20 -1.29 6.79
N GLU A 125 7.73 -1.56 8.01
CA GLU A 125 6.39 -1.16 8.44
C GLU A 125 6.30 0.37 8.52
N VAL A 126 5.17 0.92 8.09
CA VAL A 126 4.95 2.37 7.98
C VAL A 126 3.56 2.75 8.45
N SER A 127 3.30 4.03 8.66
CA SER A 127 1.97 4.52 9.00
C SER A 127 1.09 4.74 7.78
N ALA A 128 -0.22 4.84 7.99
CA ALA A 128 -1.19 5.22 6.97
C ALA A 128 -0.81 6.55 6.28
N LYS A 129 -0.27 7.53 7.02
CA LYS A 129 0.20 8.81 6.48
C LYS A 129 1.32 8.64 5.44
N ILE A 130 2.24 7.69 5.64
CA ILE A 130 3.30 7.41 4.65
C ILE A 130 2.70 6.77 3.40
N ARG A 131 1.75 5.85 3.58
CA ARG A 131 0.99 5.23 2.49
C ARG A 131 0.23 6.27 1.67
N ASP A 132 -0.48 7.19 2.31
CA ASP A 132 -1.26 8.23 1.62
C ASP A 132 -0.35 9.19 0.86
N ASN A 133 0.77 9.61 1.45
CA ASN A 133 1.79 10.40 0.74
C ASN A 133 2.36 9.66 -0.47
N TRP A 134 2.58 8.34 -0.37
CA TRP A 134 3.03 7.55 -1.51
C TRP A 134 1.97 7.50 -2.61
N ILE A 135 0.67 7.37 -2.28
CA ILE A 135 -0.41 7.42 -3.25
C ILE A 135 -0.43 8.77 -3.98
N LEU A 136 -0.36 9.90 -3.25
CA LEU A 136 -0.31 11.25 -3.84
C LEU A 136 0.86 11.42 -4.82
N GLU A 137 2.06 11.05 -4.38
CA GLU A 137 3.26 11.12 -5.23
C GLU A 137 3.14 10.19 -6.43
N THR A 138 2.61 8.98 -6.26
CA THR A 138 2.47 8.01 -7.35
C THR A 138 1.42 8.45 -8.36
N ALA A 139 0.31 9.05 -7.91
CA ALA A 139 -0.69 9.71 -8.76
C ALA A 139 -0.06 10.82 -9.60
N TRP A 140 0.71 11.72 -8.97
CA TRP A 140 1.44 12.77 -9.69
C TRP A 140 2.40 12.20 -10.74
N ARG A 141 3.19 11.19 -10.38
CA ARG A 141 4.13 10.54 -11.32
C ARG A 141 3.39 9.82 -12.45
N THR A 142 2.23 9.24 -12.19
CA THR A 142 1.41 8.58 -13.22
C THR A 142 0.84 9.61 -14.19
N LYS A 143 0.37 10.75 -13.68
CA LYS A 143 -0.02 11.91 -14.50
C LYS A 143 1.13 12.39 -15.40
N GLU A 144 2.34 12.54 -14.88
CA GLU A 144 3.52 12.92 -15.69
C GLU A 144 3.77 11.91 -16.84
N ARG A 145 3.58 10.61 -16.58
CA ARG A 145 3.72 9.56 -17.61
C ARG A 145 2.61 9.64 -18.66
N ILE A 146 1.36 9.86 -18.23
CA ILE A 146 0.22 10.08 -19.13
C ILE A 146 0.48 11.26 -20.06
N GLU A 147 0.93 12.39 -19.51
CA GLU A 147 1.23 13.59 -20.30
C GLU A 147 2.35 13.32 -21.31
N ALA A 148 3.45 12.67 -20.89
CA ALA A 148 4.54 12.30 -21.78
C ALA A 148 4.09 11.36 -22.90
N PHE A 149 3.26 10.37 -22.58
CA PHE A 149 2.70 9.43 -23.54
C PHE A 149 1.81 10.14 -24.56
N LEU A 150 0.88 10.99 -24.10
CA LEU A 150 0.00 11.76 -24.97
C LEU A 150 0.78 12.71 -25.89
N GLU A 151 1.78 13.43 -25.36
CA GLU A 151 2.63 14.29 -26.19
C GLU A 151 3.35 13.49 -27.27
N ALA A 152 3.90 12.32 -26.93
CA ALA A 152 4.54 11.46 -27.91
C ALA A 152 3.58 10.96 -28.99
N THR A 153 2.33 10.58 -28.65
CA THR A 153 1.34 10.11 -29.64
C THR A 153 0.87 11.20 -30.61
N LYS A 154 1.01 12.48 -30.25
CA LYS A 154 0.70 13.61 -31.14
C LYS A 154 1.84 13.92 -32.12
N MET A 155 3.04 13.37 -31.91
CA MET A 155 4.19 13.61 -32.78
C MET A 155 4.09 12.76 -34.05
N ASN A 156 4.45 13.35 -35.20
CA ASN A 156 4.57 12.61 -36.45
C ASN A 156 5.68 11.53 -36.38
N GLU A 157 6.80 11.88 -35.74
CA GLU A 157 7.95 10.98 -35.53
C GLU A 157 8.36 10.99 -34.05
N PRO A 158 7.67 10.21 -33.19
CA PRO A 158 7.93 10.18 -31.76
C PRO A 158 9.36 9.71 -31.49
N ASN A 159 10.13 10.51 -30.74
CA ASN A 159 11.46 10.11 -30.30
C ASN A 159 11.83 10.71 -28.94
N ALA A 160 12.75 10.05 -28.23
CA ALA A 160 13.07 10.41 -26.86
C ALA A 160 13.67 11.82 -26.73
N ARG A 161 14.39 12.32 -27.75
CA ARG A 161 15.02 13.64 -27.71
C ARG A 161 13.99 14.76 -27.72
N GLU A 162 12.90 14.62 -28.48
CA GLU A 162 11.84 15.63 -28.49
C GLU A 162 11.10 15.68 -27.15
N LEU A 163 10.83 14.52 -26.52
CA LEU A 163 10.27 14.48 -25.17
C LEU A 163 11.22 15.09 -24.12
N GLU A 164 12.53 14.84 -24.23
CA GLU A 164 13.52 15.48 -23.35
C GLU A 164 13.54 17.01 -23.50
N LYS A 165 13.35 17.55 -24.72
CA LYS A 165 13.22 19.01 -24.94
C LYS A 165 11.97 19.61 -24.30
N LEU A 166 10.91 18.81 -24.14
CA LEU A 166 9.70 19.19 -23.41
C LEU A 166 9.86 19.12 -21.88
N GLY A 167 11.02 18.66 -21.39
CA GLY A 167 11.35 18.60 -19.97
C GLY A 167 11.17 17.23 -19.32
N TYR A 168 10.75 16.20 -20.08
CA TYR A 168 10.65 14.85 -19.54
C TYR A 168 12.03 14.24 -19.31
N SER A 169 12.16 13.43 -18.25
CA SER A 169 13.43 12.78 -17.94
C SER A 169 13.84 11.81 -19.05
N ARG A 170 15.14 11.67 -19.29
CA ARG A 170 15.68 10.70 -20.26
C ARG A 170 15.12 9.28 -20.09
N ALA A 171 14.96 8.82 -18.84
CA ALA A 171 14.44 7.48 -18.57
C ALA A 171 12.96 7.34 -18.97
N LEU A 172 12.14 8.35 -18.65
CA LEU A 172 10.74 8.40 -19.07
C LEU A 172 10.61 8.52 -20.58
N SER A 173 11.35 9.43 -21.21
CA SER A 173 11.32 9.63 -22.66
C SER A 173 11.68 8.35 -23.42
N GLN A 174 12.71 7.61 -22.97
CA GLN A 174 13.06 6.32 -23.55
C GLN A 174 11.96 5.26 -23.34
N GLY A 175 11.37 5.22 -22.15
CA GLY A 175 10.33 4.26 -21.83
C GLY A 175 9.03 4.52 -22.60
N VAL A 176 8.61 5.78 -22.77
CA VAL A 176 7.43 6.15 -23.57
C VAL A 176 7.58 5.73 -25.02
N ILE A 177 8.74 5.96 -25.63
CA ILE A 177 8.97 5.52 -27.02
C ILE A 177 8.97 3.99 -27.12
N ALA A 178 9.56 3.29 -26.16
CA ALA A 178 9.49 1.83 -26.11
C ALA A 178 8.03 1.34 -25.94
N ALA A 179 7.25 2.03 -25.11
CA ALA A 179 5.85 1.69 -24.85
C ALA A 179 4.97 1.90 -26.09
N ILE A 180 5.06 3.04 -26.79
CA ILE A 180 4.28 3.30 -28.02
C ILE A 180 4.53 2.22 -29.08
N ASN A 181 5.76 1.75 -29.21
CA ASN A 181 6.12 0.72 -30.18
C ASN A 181 5.59 -0.68 -29.80
N HIS A 182 5.33 -0.94 -28.52
CA HIS A 182 4.96 -2.26 -28.01
C HIS A 182 3.48 -2.40 -27.67
N TYR A 183 2.84 -1.32 -27.19
CA TYR A 183 1.45 -1.28 -26.75
C TYR A 183 0.61 -0.44 -27.73
N PRO A 184 0.15 -1.02 -28.86
CA PRO A 184 -0.45 -0.26 -29.97
C PRO A 184 -1.84 0.33 -29.67
N MET A 185 -2.50 -0.09 -28.58
CA MET A 185 -3.83 0.40 -28.20
C MET A 185 -3.94 0.55 -26.68
N ILE A 186 -3.34 1.62 -26.16
CA ILE A 186 -3.52 2.01 -24.76
C ILE A 186 -4.69 2.98 -24.67
N SER A 187 -5.72 2.61 -23.89
CA SER A 187 -6.72 3.57 -23.43
C SER A 187 -6.16 4.31 -22.22
N VAL A 188 -5.79 5.57 -22.40
CA VAL A 188 -5.24 6.40 -21.33
C VAL A 188 -6.31 6.72 -20.27
N ASP A 189 -7.58 6.80 -20.67
CA ASP A 189 -8.71 7.11 -19.79
C ASP A 189 -8.80 6.14 -18.60
N ARG A 190 -8.52 4.86 -18.84
CA ARG A 190 -8.52 3.84 -17.77
C ARG A 190 -7.51 4.15 -16.65
N TYR A 191 -6.37 4.76 -17.00
CA TYR A 191 -5.33 5.12 -16.04
C TYR A 191 -5.66 6.44 -15.33
N ILE A 192 -6.43 7.32 -15.99
CA ILE A 192 -6.98 8.52 -15.35
C ILE A 192 -8.00 8.10 -14.29
N ASP A 193 -8.94 7.23 -14.64
CA ASP A 193 -9.94 6.69 -13.71
C ASP A 193 -9.26 5.98 -12.54
N MET A 194 -8.26 5.14 -12.81
CA MET A 194 -7.45 4.46 -11.79
C MET A 194 -6.78 5.45 -10.81
N ILE A 195 -6.25 6.58 -11.30
CA ILE A 195 -5.67 7.61 -10.41
C ILE A 195 -6.78 8.29 -9.59
N GLN A 196 -7.94 8.58 -10.19
CA GLN A 196 -9.06 9.19 -9.48
C GLN A 196 -9.55 8.30 -8.34
N ASP A 197 -9.72 7.00 -8.60
CA ASP A 197 -10.10 6.01 -7.60
C ASP A 197 -9.04 5.88 -6.50
N ALA A 198 -7.75 5.85 -6.88
CA ALA A 198 -6.66 5.79 -5.91
C ALA A 198 -6.59 7.04 -5.03
N LEU A 199 -6.87 8.23 -5.57
CA LEU A 199 -6.91 9.47 -4.80
C LEU A 199 -8.14 9.55 -3.89
N ALA A 200 -9.29 9.02 -4.32
CA ALA A 200 -10.49 8.92 -3.50
C ALA A 200 -10.29 8.01 -2.27
N TYR A 201 -9.32 7.10 -2.32
CA TYR A 201 -8.91 6.27 -1.19
C TYR A 201 -8.32 7.10 -0.04
N ILE A 202 -7.71 8.24 -0.34
CA ILE A 202 -7.16 9.14 0.67
C ILE A 202 -8.33 9.92 1.26
N LYS A 203 -8.67 9.62 2.52
CA LYS A 203 -9.59 10.50 3.26
C LYS A 203 -8.96 11.89 3.34
N PRO A 204 -9.73 12.98 3.12
CA PRO A 204 -9.24 14.30 3.44
C PRO A 204 -8.74 14.25 4.89
N MET A 205 -7.48 14.66 5.12
CA MET A 205 -7.09 15.03 6.47
C MET A 205 -8.14 16.04 6.92
N GLU A 206 -8.93 15.71 7.94
CA GLU A 206 -9.46 16.77 8.79
C GLU A 206 -8.25 17.62 9.13
N GLU A 207 -8.31 18.90 8.79
CA GLU A 207 -7.25 19.84 9.12
C GLU A 207 -6.95 19.64 10.60
N GLU A 208 -5.80 19.04 10.93
CA GLU A 208 -5.23 19.22 12.25
C GLU A 208 -4.99 20.73 12.34
N GLU A 209 -5.98 21.45 12.91
CA GLU A 209 -5.85 22.85 13.27
C GLU A 209 -4.48 23.01 13.92
N GLY A 210 -3.67 23.87 13.30
CA GLY A 210 -2.23 23.83 13.43
C GLY A 210 -1.74 23.67 14.86
N PHE A 211 -0.77 22.76 15.03
CA PHE A 211 0.17 22.80 16.13
C PHE A 211 0.92 24.14 16.09
N ILE A 212 0.35 25.16 16.70
CA ILE A 212 1.13 26.26 17.27
C ILE A 212 1.66 25.68 18.58
N GLU A 213 2.99 25.53 18.68
CA GLU A 213 3.67 25.43 19.97
C GLU A 213 3.44 26.74 20.73
N THR A 214 2.28 26.88 21.35
CA THR A 214 2.12 27.78 22.48
C THR A 214 2.35 26.94 23.72
N GLU A 215 3.47 27.18 24.40
CA GLU A 215 3.57 26.92 25.84
C GLU A 215 2.40 27.64 26.51
N VAL A 216 1.30 26.93 26.73
CA VAL A 216 0.16 27.42 27.49
C VAL A 216 -0.17 26.39 28.54
N GLU A 217 -0.01 26.87 29.77
CA GLU A 217 -0.39 26.29 31.03
C GLU A 217 -1.70 25.52 30.96
N LYS A 218 -1.73 24.34 31.61
CA LYS A 218 -2.92 23.51 31.81
C LYS A 218 -4.17 24.36 32.08
N PRO A 219 -5.14 24.42 31.16
CA PRO A 219 -6.49 24.80 31.50
C PRO A 219 -7.13 23.62 32.23
N LYS A 220 -7.80 23.93 33.32
CA LYS A 220 -8.50 22.96 34.16
C LYS A 220 -9.65 22.31 33.40
N ASP A 221 -9.72 21.00 33.59
CA ASP A 221 -10.91 20.14 33.68
C ASP A 221 -12.25 20.86 33.63
N GLU A 222 -13.02 20.61 32.57
CA GLU A 222 -14.49 20.64 32.54
C GLU A 222 -14.96 19.91 31.26
N GLY A 223 -14.82 18.58 31.24
CA GLY A 223 -15.37 17.73 30.16
C GLY A 223 -14.83 16.30 30.09
N ALA A 224 -13.65 16.03 30.67
CA ALA A 224 -12.98 14.71 30.62
C ALA A 224 -13.55 13.66 31.60
N LYS A 225 -14.67 13.94 32.28
CA LYS A 225 -15.28 13.00 33.23
C LYS A 225 -16.16 11.94 32.57
N ASP A 226 -16.69 12.18 31.37
CA ASP A 226 -17.72 11.30 30.80
C ASP A 226 -17.13 10.11 30.02
N SER A 227 -16.05 10.28 29.24
CA SER A 227 -15.53 9.19 28.39
C SER A 227 -14.87 8.06 29.20
N ASN A 228 -14.08 8.40 30.22
CA ASN A 228 -13.44 7.40 31.08
C ASN A 228 -14.47 6.67 31.96
N GLU A 229 -15.52 7.36 32.42
CA GLU A 229 -16.59 6.73 33.21
C GLU A 229 -17.44 5.76 32.35
N VAL A 230 -17.64 6.09 31.06
CA VAL A 230 -18.29 5.21 30.09
C VAL A 230 -17.43 3.98 29.78
N GLU A 231 -16.12 4.16 29.56
CA GLU A 231 -15.18 3.06 29.33
C GLU A 231 -15.11 2.10 30.53
N GLU A 232 -15.06 2.62 31.76
CA GLU A 232 -15.10 1.80 32.97
C GLU A 232 -16.40 0.98 33.05
N LYS A 233 -17.56 1.60 32.77
CA LYS A 233 -18.85 0.90 32.76
C LYS A 233 -18.92 -0.19 31.70
N ILE A 234 -18.30 0.00 30.53
CA ILE A 234 -18.26 -1.00 29.45
C ILE A 234 -17.30 -2.13 29.80
N LEU A 235 -16.14 -1.84 30.39
CA LEU A 235 -15.22 -2.85 30.92
C LEU A 235 -15.89 -3.71 32.00
N GLU A 236 -16.69 -3.12 32.90
CA GLU A 236 -17.47 -3.88 33.88
C GLU A 236 -18.50 -4.81 33.23
N VAL A 237 -19.15 -4.38 32.14
CA VAL A 237 -20.08 -5.23 31.38
C VAL A 237 -19.35 -6.40 30.75
N ILE A 238 -18.20 -6.16 30.10
CA ILE A 238 -17.41 -7.20 29.44
C ILE A 238 -16.89 -8.20 30.49
N ARG A 239 -16.29 -7.74 31.59
CA ARG A 239 -15.80 -8.62 32.67
C ARG A 239 -16.91 -9.43 33.33
N GLY A 240 -18.11 -8.89 33.40
CA GLY A 240 -19.27 -9.58 33.96
C GLY A 240 -19.78 -10.72 33.09
N GLU A 241 -19.52 -10.69 31.78
CA GLU A 241 -20.13 -11.61 30.80
C GLU A 241 -19.12 -12.44 30.00
N GLU A 242 -17.82 -12.11 30.01
CA GLU A 242 -16.83 -12.70 29.09
C GLU A 242 -16.58 -14.19 29.27
N GLY A 243 -16.72 -14.75 30.48
CA GLY A 243 -16.55 -16.18 30.71
C GLY A 243 -15.32 -16.81 30.01
N GLU A 244 -15.44 -18.08 29.58
CA GLU A 244 -14.39 -18.76 28.81
C GLU A 244 -14.43 -18.52 27.30
N ASP A 245 -15.51 -17.91 26.78
CA ASP A 245 -15.74 -17.78 25.33
C ASP A 245 -15.68 -16.34 24.81
N GLY A 246 -15.62 -15.33 25.68
CA GLY A 246 -15.75 -13.90 25.34
C GLY A 246 -17.21 -13.44 25.22
N VAL A 247 -17.40 -12.14 25.01
CA VAL A 247 -18.74 -11.52 24.85
C VAL A 247 -18.93 -11.06 23.41
N SER A 248 -20.08 -11.37 22.80
CA SER A 248 -20.34 -10.85 21.46
C SER A 248 -20.62 -9.34 21.48
N TRP A 249 -20.23 -8.65 20.41
CA TRP A 249 -20.51 -7.21 20.20
C TRP A 249 -21.99 -6.86 20.41
N GLU A 250 -22.89 -7.68 19.84
CA GLU A 250 -24.33 -7.49 19.95
C GLU A 250 -24.81 -7.55 21.40
N THR A 251 -24.24 -8.49 22.18
CA THR A 251 -24.56 -8.64 23.61
C THR A 251 -24.07 -7.42 24.41
N ILE A 252 -22.85 -6.92 24.15
CA ILE A 252 -22.31 -5.73 24.82
C ILE A 252 -23.22 -4.51 24.55
N ILE A 253 -23.64 -4.30 23.30
CA ILE A 253 -24.51 -3.20 22.90
C ILE A 253 -25.88 -3.32 23.57
N GLU A 254 -26.51 -4.50 23.59
CA GLU A 254 -27.79 -4.71 24.29
C GLU A 254 -27.69 -4.41 25.78
N ARG A 255 -26.63 -4.89 26.45
CA ARG A 255 -26.41 -4.66 27.88
C ARG A 255 -26.17 -3.19 28.20
N CYS A 256 -25.34 -2.52 27.42
CA CYS A 256 -25.06 -1.10 27.60
C CYS A 256 -26.29 -0.24 27.31
N LYS A 257 -27.14 -0.64 26.36
CA LYS A 257 -28.45 -0.02 26.11
C LYS A 257 -29.40 -0.14 27.30
N THR A 258 -29.43 -1.29 28.00
CA THR A 258 -30.21 -1.42 29.25
C THR A 258 -29.69 -0.54 30.39
N LYS A 259 -28.42 -0.14 30.34
CA LYS A 259 -27.80 0.83 31.27
C LYS A 259 -27.91 2.29 30.82
N GLY A 260 -28.64 2.55 29.72
CA GLY A 260 -28.88 3.90 29.20
C GLY A 260 -27.76 4.49 28.34
N ILE A 261 -26.77 3.68 27.96
CA ILE A 261 -25.69 4.09 27.05
C ILE A 261 -26.17 3.88 25.61
N LYS A 262 -26.01 4.90 24.76
CA LYS A 262 -26.41 4.83 23.35
C LYS A 262 -25.45 3.93 22.56
N PRO A 263 -25.92 3.14 21.58
CA PRO A 263 -25.06 2.24 20.79
C PRO A 263 -23.83 2.93 20.19
N GLU A 264 -24.00 4.15 19.67
CA GLU A 264 -22.92 4.91 19.04
C GLU A 264 -21.78 5.22 20.04
N VAL A 265 -22.14 5.47 21.30
CA VAL A 265 -21.19 5.73 22.39
C VAL A 265 -20.49 4.44 22.85
N VAL A 266 -21.17 3.30 22.75
CA VAL A 266 -20.59 1.99 23.08
C VAL A 266 -19.54 1.60 22.03
N GLU A 267 -19.83 1.80 20.75
CA GLU A 267 -18.90 1.50 19.66
C GLU A 267 -17.63 2.37 19.76
N GLU A 268 -17.79 3.67 20.03
CA GLU A 268 -16.65 4.59 20.23
C GLU A 268 -15.77 4.17 21.42
N ALA A 269 -16.39 3.80 22.54
CA ALA A 269 -15.66 3.36 23.73
C ALA A 269 -15.00 1.98 23.54
N LEU A 270 -15.63 1.03 22.82
CA LEU A 270 -15.02 -0.25 22.48
C LEU A 270 -13.77 -0.04 21.61
N ASN A 271 -13.85 0.83 20.61
CA ASN A 271 -12.69 1.20 19.79
C ASN A 271 -11.58 1.82 20.64
N SER A 272 -11.92 2.74 21.55
CA SER A 272 -10.93 3.34 22.45
C SER A 272 -10.29 2.32 23.40
N LEU A 273 -11.06 1.36 23.92
CA LEU A 273 -10.55 0.30 24.79
C LEU A 273 -9.64 -0.69 24.04
N MET A 274 -9.92 -0.96 22.76
CA MET A 274 -9.05 -1.75 21.89
C MET A 274 -7.74 -1.00 21.60
N ASP A 275 -7.80 0.30 21.29
CA ASP A 275 -6.62 1.14 21.08
C ASP A 275 -5.74 1.24 22.33
N LYS A 276 -6.37 1.24 23.52
CA LYS A 276 -5.69 1.21 24.84
C LYS A 276 -5.18 -0.18 25.23
N GLY A 277 -5.50 -1.22 24.45
CA GLY A 277 -5.11 -2.60 24.73
C GLY A 277 -5.79 -3.20 25.98
N LEU A 278 -6.90 -2.63 26.44
CA LEU A 278 -7.65 -3.11 27.61
C LEU A 278 -8.62 -4.24 27.25
N ILE A 279 -8.99 -4.33 25.97
CA ILE A 279 -9.79 -5.41 25.40
C ILE A 279 -9.22 -5.82 24.03
N TYR A 280 -9.54 -7.04 23.59
CA TYR A 280 -9.12 -7.58 22.30
C TYR A 280 -10.19 -8.50 21.70
N GLU A 281 -10.11 -8.73 20.39
CA GLU A 281 -11.07 -9.54 19.62
C GLU A 281 -10.43 -10.87 19.15
N PRO A 282 -10.49 -11.96 19.95
CA PRO A 282 -9.92 -13.26 19.55
C PRO A 282 -10.58 -13.88 18.32
N VAL A 283 -11.86 -13.60 18.11
CA VAL A 283 -12.68 -14.05 16.97
C VAL A 283 -13.56 -12.89 16.57
N LEU A 284 -13.73 -12.66 15.26
CA LEU A 284 -14.54 -11.57 14.75
C LEU A 284 -15.95 -11.58 15.37
N GLY A 285 -16.31 -10.46 15.98
CA GLY A 285 -17.56 -10.26 16.72
C GLY A 285 -17.51 -10.64 18.20
N ILE A 286 -16.39 -11.11 18.75
CA ILE A 286 -16.24 -11.60 20.14
C ILE A 286 -15.13 -10.84 20.86
N ILE A 287 -15.46 -10.15 21.95
CA ILE A 287 -14.58 -9.30 22.74
C ILE A 287 -14.18 -9.95 24.06
N ARG A 288 -12.92 -9.76 24.47
CA ARG A 288 -12.38 -10.15 25.78
C ARG A 288 -11.56 -9.04 26.40
N THR A 289 -11.46 -9.02 27.72
CA THR A 289 -10.49 -8.17 28.41
C THR A 289 -9.08 -8.78 28.33
N THR A 290 -8.07 -7.92 28.19
CA THR A 290 -6.64 -8.28 28.20
C THR A 290 -6.15 -8.52 29.63
#